data_AF-A0A6G9VT31-F1
#
_entry.id   AF-A0A6G9VT31-F1
#
_cell.length_a   1.000
_cell.length_b   1.000
_cell.length_c   1.000
_cell.angle_alpha   90.00
_cell.angle_beta   90.00
_cell.angle_gamma   90.00
#
_symmetry.space_group_name_H-M   'P 1'
#
loop_
_entity.id
_entity.type
_entity.pdbx_description
1 polymer ?
#
loop_
_entity_poly.entity_id
_entity_poly.type
_entity_poly.pdbx_seq_one_letter_code
_entity_poly.pdbx_strand_id
1 'polypeptide(L)'
;MPNFHTQTLKPLSYPCTYKETTFSYEAHSKRGNKLVMASMQGEHLLIRIHQKEDGNLLVKGDKVTRPTQASFLQKVLIDFRDACEAKEIYSNIEPKNFLEVKHSPYLKEIDFFAHHFDVKGEIWIEIGFGSGRHLLHQAKKNPHIQFIGLEIHKPSIEQVLKQCELQSIENILVVDYDARLFMEFLPSNVVGRIFVHFPVPWDKKPHRRVLSAAFIEEALRVLHVKGTLELRTDSPLYFEFTFAQMMQLSRADVHVKKNAELEITSKYEDRWRKMEKDIYDVILTNEMLSASISKPDTLHFDEHVDFRKIRDVFKDELLRGEGFFVHFEELFEIDEHSGLIRLSFGANERNEKCYIEIQKGKVSYLPDAILATKSNRAAHTLIKEWFHGICD
;
A
#
# COMPACT_ATOMS: atom_id res chain seq x y z
N MET A 1 -16.66 10.26 1.94
CA MET A 1 -16.42 10.01 0.50
C MET A 1 -17.62 10.55 -0.26
N PRO A 2 -17.42 11.35 -1.32
CA PRO A 2 -18.49 11.87 -2.16
C PRO A 2 -19.46 10.77 -2.61
N ASN A 3 -20.75 11.01 -2.45
CA ASN A 3 -21.85 10.12 -2.83
C ASN A 3 -23.18 10.88 -2.89
N PHE A 4 -24.16 10.30 -3.59
CA PHE A 4 -25.53 10.75 -3.57
C PHE A 4 -26.51 9.58 -3.50
N HIS A 5 -27.69 9.86 -2.98
CA HIS A 5 -28.81 8.92 -2.86
C HIS A 5 -29.90 9.36 -3.83
N THR A 6 -30.50 8.41 -4.53
CA THR A 6 -31.54 8.70 -5.52
C THR A 6 -32.61 7.62 -5.54
N GLN A 7 -33.85 8.01 -5.88
CA GLN A 7 -34.94 7.06 -6.08
C GLN A 7 -34.79 6.30 -7.41
N THR A 8 -34.37 7.00 -8.46
CA THR A 8 -34.32 6.46 -9.83
C THR A 8 -33.16 7.04 -10.60
N LEU A 9 -32.53 6.21 -11.43
CA LEU A 9 -31.57 6.61 -12.46
C LEU A 9 -32.15 6.25 -13.83
N LYS A 10 -32.21 7.22 -14.75
CA LYS A 10 -32.50 6.94 -16.15
C LYS A 10 -31.31 6.17 -16.76
N PRO A 11 -31.56 5.06 -17.47
CA PRO A 11 -30.49 4.32 -18.13
C PRO A 11 -29.74 5.18 -19.15
N LEU A 12 -28.41 5.07 -19.16
CA LEU A 12 -27.57 5.67 -20.20
C LEU A 12 -27.35 4.66 -21.34
N SER A 13 -27.14 5.18 -22.55
CA SER A 13 -26.60 4.38 -23.66
C SER A 13 -25.08 4.53 -23.65
N TYR A 14 -24.34 3.42 -23.55
CA TYR A 14 -22.88 3.43 -23.45
C TYR A 14 -22.22 3.05 -24.80
N PRO A 15 -21.08 3.67 -25.17
CA PRO A 15 -20.45 4.79 -24.48
C PRO A 15 -21.23 6.11 -24.69
N CYS A 16 -21.18 7.02 -23.73
CA CYS A 16 -21.67 8.37 -23.88
C CYS A 16 -20.79 9.39 -23.16
N THR A 17 -20.87 10.64 -23.60
CA THR A 17 -20.19 11.76 -22.95
C THR A 17 -21.23 12.76 -22.48
N TYR A 18 -21.12 13.18 -21.23
CA TYR A 18 -21.93 14.24 -20.66
C TYR A 18 -21.00 15.28 -20.02
N LYS A 19 -21.08 16.52 -20.52
CA LYS A 19 -20.16 17.61 -20.16
C LYS A 19 -18.70 17.16 -20.37
N GLU A 20 -17.93 17.01 -19.30
CA GLU A 20 -16.49 16.68 -19.34
C GLU A 20 -16.21 15.20 -19.09
N THR A 21 -17.24 14.43 -18.72
CA THR A 21 -17.09 13.03 -18.32
C THR A 21 -17.61 12.10 -19.41
N THR A 22 -16.80 11.09 -19.76
CA THR A 22 -17.19 9.99 -20.66
C THR A 22 -17.50 8.74 -19.85
N PHE A 23 -18.69 8.19 -20.01
CA PHE A 23 -19.10 6.91 -19.44
C PHE A 23 -18.96 5.82 -20.51
N SER A 24 -18.05 4.88 -20.31
CA SER A 24 -17.65 3.91 -21.34
C SER A 24 -18.53 2.68 -21.38
N TYR A 25 -18.90 2.15 -20.20
CA TYR A 25 -19.72 0.95 -20.06
C TYR A 25 -20.36 0.88 -18.66
N GLU A 26 -21.41 0.06 -18.54
CA GLU A 26 -21.97 -0.41 -17.27
C GLU A 26 -21.70 -1.91 -17.14
N ALA A 27 -21.18 -2.33 -15.99
CA ALA A 27 -20.95 -3.73 -15.66
C ALA A 27 -21.87 -4.15 -14.49
N HIS A 28 -22.40 -5.37 -14.53
CA HIS A 28 -23.36 -5.87 -13.54
C HIS A 28 -22.90 -7.20 -12.94
N SER A 29 -23.09 -7.37 -11.64
CA SER A 29 -22.81 -8.65 -10.97
C SER A 29 -24.07 -9.45 -10.72
N LYS A 30 -23.92 -10.78 -10.56
CA LYS A 30 -24.99 -11.69 -10.13
C LYS A 30 -25.56 -11.32 -8.75
N ARG A 31 -24.84 -10.52 -7.95
CA ARG A 31 -25.27 -10.01 -6.64
C ARG A 31 -26.08 -8.70 -6.73
N GLY A 32 -26.34 -8.21 -7.95
CA GLY A 32 -27.08 -6.96 -8.18
C GLY A 32 -26.25 -5.68 -7.99
N ASN A 33 -24.93 -5.79 -7.84
CA ASN A 33 -24.06 -4.61 -7.82
C ASN A 33 -23.82 -4.14 -9.26
N LYS A 34 -23.76 -2.82 -9.46
CA LYS A 34 -23.41 -2.22 -10.74
C LYS A 34 -22.19 -1.34 -10.62
N LEU A 35 -21.39 -1.33 -11.68
CA LEU A 35 -20.24 -0.46 -11.87
C LEU A 35 -20.41 0.30 -13.18
N VAL A 36 -20.04 1.57 -13.21
CA VAL A 36 -19.99 2.38 -14.43
C VAL A 36 -18.58 2.91 -14.59
N MET A 37 -17.95 2.60 -15.72
CA MET A 37 -16.62 3.13 -16.05
C MET A 37 -16.74 4.57 -16.54
N ALA A 38 -16.11 5.49 -15.82
CA ALA A 38 -16.04 6.90 -16.13
C ALA A 38 -14.60 7.32 -16.42
N SER A 39 -14.42 8.22 -17.39
CA SER A 39 -13.14 8.86 -17.67
C SER A 39 -13.33 10.36 -17.84
N MET A 40 -12.41 11.13 -17.28
CA MET A 40 -12.35 12.58 -17.41
C MET A 40 -10.87 12.99 -17.40
N GLN A 41 -10.44 13.81 -18.36
CA GLN A 41 -9.04 14.29 -18.45
C GLN A 41 -7.97 13.18 -18.47
N GLY A 42 -8.28 11.99 -19.02
CA GLY A 42 -7.35 10.86 -19.10
C GLY A 42 -7.27 10.00 -17.82
N GLU A 43 -7.93 10.41 -16.75
CA GLU A 43 -8.07 9.63 -15.51
C GLU A 43 -9.30 8.72 -15.60
N HIS A 44 -9.20 7.51 -15.05
CA HIS A 44 -10.24 6.49 -15.11
C HIS A 44 -10.73 6.10 -13.72
N LEU A 45 -12.04 6.01 -13.52
CA LEU A 45 -12.63 5.52 -12.27
C LEU A 45 -13.94 4.78 -12.49
N LEU A 46 -14.24 3.87 -11.58
CA LEU A 46 -15.53 3.19 -11.49
C LEU A 46 -16.45 3.93 -10.53
N ILE A 47 -17.67 4.21 -10.99
CA ILE A 47 -18.80 4.60 -10.14
C ILE A 47 -19.52 3.33 -9.72
N ARG A 48 -19.83 3.20 -8.43
CA ARG A 48 -20.55 2.07 -7.88
C ARG A 48 -21.97 2.46 -7.52
N ILE A 49 -22.92 1.68 -8.01
CA ILE A 49 -24.36 1.84 -7.74
C ILE A 49 -24.82 0.65 -6.91
N HIS A 50 -25.38 0.94 -5.75
CA HIS A 50 -25.92 -0.06 -4.83
C HIS A 50 -27.41 0.15 -4.60
N GLN A 51 -28.19 -0.91 -4.71
CA GLN A 51 -29.57 -0.91 -4.28
C GLN A 51 -29.67 -1.11 -2.76
N LYS A 52 -30.46 -0.27 -2.10
CA LYS A 52 -30.76 -0.36 -0.68
C LYS A 52 -32.02 -1.17 -0.43
N GLU A 53 -32.22 -1.60 0.81
CA GLU A 53 -33.40 -2.36 1.25
C GLU A 53 -34.70 -1.57 1.08
N ASP A 54 -34.65 -0.23 1.16
CA ASP A 54 -35.79 0.66 0.96
C ASP A 54 -36.12 0.92 -0.53
N GLY A 55 -35.42 0.25 -1.45
CA GLY A 55 -35.56 0.40 -2.90
C GLY A 55 -34.80 1.59 -3.49
N ASN A 56 -34.25 2.49 -2.66
CA ASN A 56 -33.45 3.62 -3.14
C ASN A 56 -32.04 3.17 -3.57
N LEU A 57 -31.36 4.02 -4.34
CA LEU A 57 -30.01 3.77 -4.84
C LEU A 57 -28.99 4.64 -4.10
N LEU A 58 -27.84 4.06 -3.76
CA LEU A 58 -26.64 4.76 -3.33
C LEU A 58 -25.62 4.75 -4.47
N VAL A 59 -25.23 5.93 -4.93
CA VAL A 59 -24.21 6.12 -5.96
C VAL A 59 -22.98 6.77 -5.34
N LYS A 60 -21.81 6.16 -5.53
CA LYS A 60 -20.53 6.62 -4.96
C LYS A 60 -19.36 6.19 -5.84
N GLY A 61 -18.19 6.81 -5.70
CA GLY A 61 -16.97 6.27 -6.32
C GLY A 61 -16.60 4.91 -5.74
N ASP A 62 -16.10 4.00 -6.58
CA ASP A 62 -15.47 2.79 -6.08
C ASP A 62 -14.17 3.13 -5.33
N LYS A 63 -13.85 2.34 -4.30
CA LYS A 63 -12.69 2.62 -3.44
C LYS A 63 -11.36 2.25 -4.10
N VAL A 64 -11.38 1.28 -5.00
CA VAL A 64 -10.20 0.72 -5.67
C VAL A 64 -9.67 1.69 -6.72
N THR A 65 -10.56 2.23 -7.55
CA THR A 65 -10.21 3.17 -8.62
C THR A 65 -10.41 4.63 -8.18
N ARG A 66 -10.32 4.90 -6.88
CA ARG A 66 -10.62 6.24 -6.38
C ARG A 66 -9.49 7.20 -6.79
N PRO A 67 -9.79 8.34 -7.41
CA PRO A 67 -8.77 9.32 -7.76
C PRO A 67 -8.16 9.95 -6.51
N THR A 68 -6.93 10.44 -6.63
CA THR A 68 -6.22 11.15 -5.56
C THR A 68 -6.96 12.43 -5.16
N GLN A 69 -7.51 13.16 -6.15
CA GLN A 69 -8.23 14.40 -5.90
C GLN A 69 -9.73 14.14 -5.69
N ALA A 70 -10.26 14.55 -4.53
CA ALA A 70 -11.67 14.40 -4.21
C ALA A 70 -12.59 15.22 -5.14
N SER A 71 -12.12 16.37 -5.60
CA SER A 71 -12.78 17.25 -6.59
C SER A 71 -13.10 16.53 -7.89
N PHE A 72 -12.16 15.73 -8.39
CA PHE A 72 -12.33 14.92 -9.58
C PHE A 72 -13.51 13.96 -9.42
N LEU A 73 -13.53 13.21 -8.32
CA LEU A 73 -14.63 12.28 -8.03
C LEU A 73 -15.98 13.00 -7.89
N GLN A 74 -16.00 14.17 -7.22
CA GLN A 74 -17.23 14.97 -7.10
C GLN A 74 -17.77 15.37 -8.47
N LYS A 75 -16.91 15.89 -9.36
CA LYS A 75 -17.29 16.30 -10.70
C LYS A 75 -17.83 15.14 -11.54
N VAL A 76 -17.16 14.00 -11.53
CA VAL A 76 -17.63 12.78 -12.24
C VAL A 76 -18.99 12.31 -11.70
N LEU A 77 -19.21 12.35 -10.38
CA LEU A 77 -20.51 12.00 -9.80
C LEU A 77 -21.62 13.00 -10.12
N ILE A 78 -21.31 14.30 -10.19
CA ILE A 78 -22.25 15.36 -10.63
C ILE A 78 -22.66 15.11 -12.08
N ASP A 79 -21.68 14.90 -12.97
CA ASP A 79 -21.96 14.65 -14.38
C ASP A 79 -22.79 13.37 -14.57
N PHE A 80 -22.50 12.31 -13.79
CA PHE A 80 -23.28 11.07 -13.83
C PHE A 80 -24.71 11.26 -13.31
N ARG A 81 -24.89 11.94 -12.17
CA ARG A 81 -26.21 12.26 -11.61
C ARG A 81 -27.08 13.01 -12.62
N ASP A 82 -26.52 14.05 -13.22
CA ASP A 82 -27.21 14.92 -14.15
C ASP A 82 -27.51 14.18 -15.47
N ALA A 83 -26.57 13.38 -15.99
CA ALA A 83 -26.76 12.56 -17.18
C ALA A 83 -27.89 11.53 -17.01
N CYS A 84 -27.99 10.93 -15.83
CA CYS A 84 -29.04 9.97 -15.48
C CYS A 84 -30.36 10.61 -15.07
N GLU A 85 -30.51 11.94 -15.14
CA GLU A 85 -31.71 12.66 -14.68
C GLU A 85 -32.16 12.19 -13.28
N ALA A 86 -31.18 12.02 -12.37
CA ALA A 86 -31.40 11.36 -11.09
C ALA A 86 -32.40 12.12 -10.21
N LYS A 87 -33.37 11.42 -9.62
CA LYS A 87 -34.27 11.99 -8.60
C LYS A 87 -33.56 11.98 -7.25
N GLU A 88 -32.76 13.02 -6.99
CA GLU A 88 -31.92 13.13 -5.80
C GLU A 88 -32.76 13.20 -4.51
N ILE A 89 -32.39 12.39 -3.52
CA ILE A 89 -32.94 12.43 -2.15
C ILE A 89 -31.98 13.17 -1.23
N TYR A 90 -30.69 12.90 -1.38
CA TYR A 90 -29.61 13.45 -0.59
C TYR A 90 -28.32 13.42 -1.40
N SER A 91 -27.47 14.44 -1.22
CA SER A 91 -26.16 14.46 -1.85
C SER A 91 -25.14 15.20 -1.00
N ASN A 92 -23.89 14.74 -1.07
CA ASN A 92 -22.73 15.46 -0.56
C ASN A 92 -21.65 15.67 -1.63
N ILE A 93 -22.02 15.54 -2.91
CA ILE A 93 -21.08 15.71 -4.03
C ILE A 93 -20.83 17.17 -4.37
N GLU A 94 -21.70 18.08 -3.93
CA GLU A 94 -21.54 19.51 -4.21
C GLU A 94 -20.25 20.06 -3.57
N PRO A 95 -19.48 20.88 -4.31
CA PRO A 95 -18.20 21.40 -3.83
C PRO A 95 -18.43 22.37 -2.66
N LYS A 96 -18.01 22.00 -1.45
CA LYS A 96 -18.15 22.86 -0.25
C LYS A 96 -17.03 23.87 -0.06
N ASN A 97 -15.88 23.62 -0.68
CA ASN A 97 -14.69 24.46 -0.86
C ASN A 97 -13.63 23.48 -1.35
N PHE A 98 -12.94 23.76 -2.47
CA PHE A 98 -11.77 23.00 -2.85
C PHE A 98 -10.68 23.29 -1.81
N LEU A 99 -10.64 22.52 -0.73
CA LEU A 99 -9.45 22.48 0.10
C LEU A 99 -8.37 21.91 -0.81
N GLU A 100 -7.46 22.76 -1.28
CA GLU A 100 -6.21 22.28 -1.85
C GLU A 100 -5.60 21.34 -0.83
N VAL A 101 -5.58 20.05 -1.15
CA VAL A 101 -4.83 19.07 -0.39
C VAL A 101 -3.37 19.41 -0.67
N LYS A 102 -2.75 20.22 0.20
CA LYS A 102 -1.31 20.44 0.14
C LYS A 102 -0.63 19.10 0.36
N HIS A 103 -0.09 18.52 -0.70
CA HIS A 103 0.80 17.39 -0.61
C HIS A 103 2.09 17.87 0.07
N SER A 104 2.39 17.30 1.24
CA SER A 104 3.64 17.61 1.91
C SER A 104 4.80 17.09 1.05
N PRO A 105 5.83 17.90 0.75
CA PRO A 105 6.95 17.47 -0.08
C PRO A 105 7.73 16.31 0.57
N TYR A 106 7.59 16.11 1.88
CA TYR A 106 8.22 15.05 2.64
C TYR A 106 7.48 13.71 2.52
N LEU A 107 6.16 13.70 2.29
CA LEU A 107 5.38 12.47 2.17
C LEU A 107 5.52 11.92 0.74
N LYS A 108 6.04 10.72 0.61
CA LYS A 108 6.23 10.03 -0.68
C LYS A 108 5.36 8.78 -0.74
N GLU A 109 4.68 8.62 -1.86
CA GLU A 109 3.98 7.38 -2.21
C GLU A 109 5.00 6.31 -2.61
N ILE A 110 4.59 5.05 -2.54
CA ILE A 110 5.48 3.93 -2.88
C ILE A 110 5.97 3.98 -4.33
N ASP A 111 5.14 4.52 -5.23
CA ASP A 111 5.42 4.69 -6.66
C ASP A 111 6.63 5.60 -6.91
N PHE A 112 6.85 6.60 -6.04
CA PHE A 112 8.07 7.41 -6.06
C PHE A 112 9.32 6.56 -5.87
N PHE A 113 9.29 5.55 -4.99
CA PHE A 113 10.45 4.68 -4.75
C PHE A 113 10.71 3.71 -5.90
N ALA A 114 9.64 3.20 -6.51
CA ALA A 114 9.70 2.33 -7.68
C ALA A 114 10.34 3.06 -8.88
N HIS A 115 9.86 4.27 -9.21
CA HIS A 115 10.17 4.90 -10.50
C HIS A 115 11.06 6.14 -10.43
N HIS A 116 11.10 6.87 -9.31
CA HIS A 116 11.69 8.22 -9.23
C HIS A 116 12.78 8.39 -8.17
N PHE A 117 12.93 7.43 -7.25
CA PHE A 117 13.89 7.53 -6.17
C PHE A 117 15.30 7.14 -6.62
N ASP A 118 16.19 8.11 -6.55
CA ASP A 118 17.62 7.93 -6.79
C ASP A 118 18.39 7.98 -5.47
N VAL A 119 19.30 7.03 -5.29
CA VAL A 119 20.22 7.01 -4.15
C VAL A 119 21.26 8.09 -4.35
N LYS A 120 21.20 9.14 -3.53
CA LYS A 120 22.17 10.25 -3.52
C LYS A 120 22.88 10.28 -2.17
N GLY A 121 23.94 9.49 -2.06
CA GLY A 121 24.73 9.37 -0.82
C GLY A 121 24.17 8.34 0.15
N GLU A 122 24.49 8.54 1.42
CA GLU A 122 24.21 7.62 2.53
C GLU A 122 22.75 7.71 2.98
N ILE A 123 22.11 6.54 3.18
CA ILE A 123 20.70 6.43 3.55
C ILE A 123 20.55 5.73 4.90
N TRP A 124 19.82 6.34 5.82
CA TRP A 124 19.37 5.71 7.06
C TRP A 124 17.85 5.59 7.10
N ILE A 125 17.35 4.51 7.69
CA ILE A 125 15.92 4.17 7.72
C ILE A 125 15.47 4.05 9.17
N GLU A 126 14.32 4.62 9.52
CA GLU A 126 13.64 4.36 10.79
C GLU A 126 12.25 3.76 10.55
N ILE A 127 12.04 2.56 11.09
CA ILE A 127 10.80 1.79 10.96
C ILE A 127 9.95 1.98 12.22
N GLY A 128 8.72 2.44 12.02
CA GLY A 128 7.79 2.72 13.12
C GLY A 128 8.25 3.90 13.96
N PHE A 129 8.60 5.02 13.32
CA PHE A 129 9.17 6.19 14.01
C PHE A 129 8.23 6.81 15.07
N GLY A 130 6.94 6.49 15.05
CA GLY A 130 5.97 6.91 16.06
C GLY A 130 5.92 8.44 16.20
N SER A 131 6.40 8.98 17.32
CA SER A 131 6.44 10.45 17.50
C SER A 131 7.46 11.18 16.62
N GLY A 132 8.38 10.43 15.99
CA GLY A 132 9.48 10.96 15.18
C GLY A 132 10.61 11.64 15.96
N ARG A 133 10.62 11.59 17.30
CA ARG A 133 11.67 12.23 18.12
C ARG A 133 13.09 11.81 17.71
N HIS A 134 13.30 10.49 17.54
CA HIS A 134 14.60 9.97 17.12
C HIS A 134 14.91 10.35 15.67
N LEU A 135 13.99 10.08 14.74
CA LEU A 135 14.10 10.45 13.32
C LEU A 135 14.49 11.92 13.11
N LEU A 136 13.72 12.84 13.70
CA LEU A 136 13.94 14.29 13.58
C LEU A 136 15.27 14.73 14.20
N HIS A 137 15.66 14.14 15.33
CA HIS A 137 16.94 14.43 15.98
C HIS A 137 18.11 13.98 15.10
N GLN A 138 18.06 12.75 14.58
CA GLN A 138 19.12 12.20 13.73
C GLN A 138 19.23 12.97 12.41
N ALA A 139 18.10 13.32 11.79
CA ALA A 139 18.10 14.11 10.56
C ALA A 139 18.77 15.48 10.72
N LYS A 140 18.48 16.18 11.82
CA LYS A 140 19.14 17.46 12.13
C LYS A 140 20.64 17.33 12.36
N LYS A 141 21.05 16.30 13.10
CA LYS A 141 22.45 16.08 13.46
C LYS A 141 23.29 15.64 12.26
N ASN A 142 22.65 14.98 11.29
CA ASN A 142 23.31 14.41 10.13
C ASN A 142 22.67 14.95 8.83
N PRO A 143 22.82 16.25 8.51
CA PRO A 143 22.12 16.89 7.39
C PRO A 143 22.53 16.37 6.00
N HIS A 144 23.66 15.65 5.93
CA HIS A 144 24.18 15.04 4.70
C HIS A 144 23.67 13.61 4.46
N ILE A 145 22.91 13.06 5.40
CA ILE A 145 22.34 11.71 5.33
C ILE A 145 20.88 11.83 4.91
N GLN A 146 20.45 11.03 3.94
CA GLN A 146 19.04 10.93 3.59
C GLN A 146 18.34 9.98 4.56
N PHE A 147 17.34 10.47 5.28
CA PHE A 147 16.50 9.65 6.13
C PHE A 147 15.24 9.19 5.40
N ILE A 148 14.86 7.93 5.60
CA ILE A 148 13.57 7.38 5.19
C ILE A 148 12.82 6.92 6.45
N GLY A 149 11.71 7.59 6.76
CA GLY A 149 10.84 7.24 7.89
C GLY A 149 9.62 6.44 7.43
N LEU A 150 9.46 5.23 7.94
CA LEU A 150 8.30 4.36 7.67
C LEU A 150 7.35 4.36 8.88
N GLU A 151 6.07 4.65 8.65
CA GLU A 151 5.03 4.62 9.68
C GLU A 151 3.67 4.40 9.03
N ILE A 152 2.74 3.74 9.74
CA ILE A 152 1.36 3.48 9.27
C ILE A 152 0.31 4.26 10.09
N HIS A 153 0.71 4.79 11.25
CA HIS A 153 -0.15 5.62 12.08
C HIS A 153 -0.23 7.05 11.54
N LYS A 154 -1.30 7.37 10.82
CA LYS A 154 -1.49 8.69 10.16
C LYS A 154 -1.27 9.92 11.05
N PRO A 155 -1.75 9.99 12.31
CA PRO A 155 -1.46 11.13 13.17
C PRO A 155 0.03 11.31 13.48
N SER A 156 0.78 10.21 13.56
CA SER A 156 2.24 10.23 13.74
C SER A 156 2.96 10.78 12.51
N ILE A 157 2.51 10.36 11.31
CA ILE A 157 3.01 10.88 10.03
C ILE A 157 2.78 12.39 9.97
N GLU A 158 1.54 12.85 10.16
CA GLU A 158 1.18 14.27 10.14
C GLU A 158 2.01 15.11 11.13
N GLN A 159 2.25 14.57 12.34
CA GLN A 159 3.10 15.21 13.32
C GLN A 159 4.52 15.41 12.79
N VAL A 160 5.14 14.38 12.20
CA VAL A 160 6.51 14.47 11.66
C VAL A 160 6.58 15.43 10.48
N LEU A 161 5.65 15.33 9.52
CA LEU A 161 5.58 16.23 8.37
C LEU A 161 5.55 17.70 8.82
N LYS A 162 4.70 18.03 9.81
CA LYS A 162 4.63 19.36 10.40
C LYS A 162 5.94 19.79 11.08
N GLN A 163 6.63 18.87 11.77
CA GLN A 163 7.92 19.20 12.38
C GLN A 163 9.02 19.42 11.34
N CYS A 164 9.04 18.66 10.24
CA CYS A 164 9.97 18.90 9.14
C CYS A 164 9.80 20.31 8.57
N GLU A 165 8.56 20.74 8.33
CA GLU A 165 8.24 22.09 7.85
C GLU A 165 8.66 23.18 8.85
N LEU A 166 8.23 23.05 10.11
CA LEU A 166 8.51 24.05 11.16
C LEU A 166 9.99 24.21 11.47
N GLN A 167 10.78 23.16 11.28
CA GLN A 167 12.20 23.12 11.64
C GLN A 167 13.11 23.13 10.40
N SER A 168 12.53 23.27 9.20
CA SER A 168 13.23 23.27 7.91
C SER A 168 14.18 22.08 7.74
N ILE A 169 13.72 20.88 8.10
CA ILE A 169 14.49 19.63 7.92
C ILE A 169 14.18 19.09 6.54
N GLU A 170 15.18 19.09 5.65
CA GLU A 170 14.99 18.76 4.22
C GLU A 170 15.39 17.33 3.85
N ASN A 171 16.16 16.66 4.71
CA ASN A 171 16.73 15.34 4.45
C ASN A 171 15.89 14.18 5.01
N ILE A 172 14.56 14.32 5.07
CA ILE A 172 13.63 13.24 5.46
C ILE A 172 12.62 12.98 4.33
N LEU A 173 12.49 11.71 3.95
CA LEU A 173 11.37 11.19 3.17
C LEU A 173 10.50 10.32 4.09
N VAL A 174 9.22 10.62 4.20
CA VAL A 174 8.24 9.86 4.98
C VAL A 174 7.39 9.01 4.06
N VAL A 175 7.10 7.76 4.45
CA VAL A 175 6.36 6.80 3.63
C VAL A 175 5.32 6.06 4.49
N ASP A 176 4.06 6.09 4.05
CA ASP A 176 2.95 5.28 4.63
C ASP A 176 2.93 3.87 4.01
N TYR A 177 3.89 3.05 4.43
CA TYR A 177 4.07 1.71 3.86
C TYR A 177 4.55 0.67 4.88
N ASP A 178 4.25 -0.60 4.60
CA ASP A 178 4.72 -1.70 5.44
C ASP A 178 6.22 -1.92 5.20
N ALA A 179 7.02 -1.81 6.25
CA ALA A 179 8.47 -1.93 6.17
C ALA A 179 8.93 -3.29 5.63
N ARG A 180 8.14 -4.35 5.80
CA ARG A 180 8.48 -5.70 5.31
C ARG A 180 8.44 -5.81 3.80
N LEU A 181 7.65 -4.96 3.15
CA LEU A 181 7.55 -4.88 1.70
C LEU A 181 8.39 -3.73 1.14
N PHE A 182 8.57 -2.65 1.91
CA PHE A 182 9.29 -1.46 1.48
C PHE A 182 10.74 -1.75 1.04
N MET A 183 11.42 -2.67 1.71
CA MET A 183 12.84 -2.95 1.44
C MET A 183 13.07 -3.41 0.00
N GLU A 184 12.10 -4.07 -0.64
CA GLU A 184 12.20 -4.53 -2.03
C GLU A 184 12.42 -3.38 -3.03
N PHE A 185 12.00 -2.16 -2.69
CA PHE A 185 12.15 -0.98 -3.55
C PHE A 185 13.53 -0.32 -3.46
N LEU A 186 14.37 -0.76 -2.52
CA LEU A 186 15.71 -0.25 -2.33
C LEU A 186 16.76 -1.14 -3.02
N PRO A 187 17.73 -0.55 -3.73
CA PRO A 187 18.88 -1.29 -4.24
C PRO A 187 19.65 -2.01 -3.13
N SER A 188 20.41 -3.04 -3.49
CA SER A 188 21.29 -3.73 -2.55
C SER A 188 22.49 -2.86 -2.16
N ASN A 189 22.95 -2.98 -0.92
CA ASN A 189 24.18 -2.34 -0.40
C ASN A 189 24.20 -0.80 -0.38
N VAL A 190 23.07 -0.12 -0.17
CA VAL A 190 22.98 1.36 -0.19
C VAL A 190 22.58 2.00 1.14
N VAL A 191 22.11 1.20 2.09
CA VAL A 191 21.64 1.67 3.41
C VAL A 191 22.74 1.45 4.43
N GLY A 192 23.00 2.42 5.30
CA GLY A 192 23.97 2.20 6.38
C GLY A 192 23.36 1.93 7.73
N ARG A 193 22.14 2.42 8.02
CA ARG A 193 21.47 2.13 9.30
C ARG A 193 19.99 1.91 9.11
N ILE A 194 19.47 0.90 9.80
CA ILE A 194 18.04 0.62 9.94
C ILE A 194 17.71 0.55 11.42
N PHE A 195 16.85 1.46 11.88
CA PHE A 195 16.41 1.54 13.26
C PHE A 195 15.00 0.97 13.41
N VAL A 196 14.81 0.06 14.38
CA VAL A 196 13.51 -0.50 14.77
C VAL A 196 13.34 -0.31 16.28
N HIS A 197 12.79 0.84 16.67
CA HIS A 197 12.71 1.23 18.08
C HIS A 197 11.32 1.02 18.67
N PHE A 198 11.26 0.30 19.79
CA PHE A 198 10.06 -0.07 20.54
C PHE A 198 8.91 -0.62 19.68
N PRO A 199 9.18 -1.57 18.75
CA PRO A 199 8.13 -2.16 17.94
C PRO A 199 7.12 -2.93 18.81
N VAL A 200 5.87 -3.03 18.34
CA VAL A 200 4.82 -3.79 19.04
C VAL A 200 5.25 -5.26 19.19
N PRO A 201 5.28 -5.81 20.42
CA PRO A 201 5.93 -7.09 20.67
C PRO A 201 5.13 -8.32 20.23
N TRP A 202 3.81 -8.18 20.04
CA TRP A 202 2.93 -9.24 19.54
C TRP A 202 3.15 -10.62 20.21
N ASP A 203 3.21 -10.67 21.55
CA ASP A 203 3.58 -11.90 22.27
C ASP A 203 2.71 -13.11 21.94
N LYS A 204 1.41 -12.88 21.68
CA LYS A 204 0.47 -13.94 21.28
C LYS A 204 0.47 -14.24 19.77
N LYS A 205 1.13 -13.43 18.95
CA LYS A 205 1.17 -13.53 17.49
C LYS A 205 2.56 -13.18 16.92
N PRO A 206 3.63 -13.94 17.24
CA PRO A 206 5.00 -13.60 16.86
C PRO A 206 5.22 -13.44 15.35
N HIS A 207 4.42 -14.12 14.51
CA HIS A 207 4.44 -13.93 13.05
C HIS A 207 4.13 -12.49 12.59
N ARG A 208 3.59 -11.63 13.47
CA ARG A 208 3.34 -10.21 13.19
C ARG A 208 4.52 -9.31 13.54
N ARG A 209 5.58 -9.84 14.15
CA ARG A 209 6.81 -9.10 14.45
C ARG A 209 7.48 -8.69 13.14
N VAL A 210 7.98 -7.47 13.09
CA VAL A 210 8.67 -6.93 11.91
C VAL A 210 9.97 -7.67 11.67
N LEU A 211 10.74 -7.96 12.72
CA LEU A 211 12.05 -8.62 12.66
C LEU A 211 11.93 -10.16 12.50
N SER A 212 11.19 -10.60 11.49
CA SER A 212 11.18 -12.00 11.04
C SER A 212 12.49 -12.35 10.32
N ALA A 213 12.77 -13.64 10.10
CA ALA A 213 13.92 -14.07 9.29
C ALA A 213 13.94 -13.39 7.91
N ALA A 214 12.83 -13.45 7.18
CA ALA A 214 12.71 -12.88 5.84
C ALA A 214 12.98 -11.36 5.83
N PHE A 215 12.50 -10.63 6.85
CA PHE A 215 12.79 -9.20 6.95
C PHE A 215 14.27 -8.94 7.24
N ILE A 216 14.90 -9.70 8.15
CA ILE A 216 16.32 -9.51 8.47
C ILE A 216 17.19 -9.81 7.25
N GLU A 217 16.85 -10.83 6.45
CA GLU A 217 17.52 -11.11 5.18
C GLU A 217 17.40 -9.96 4.18
N GLU A 218 16.20 -9.39 4.01
CA GLU A 218 16.00 -8.23 3.14
C GLU A 218 16.70 -6.97 3.67
N ALA A 219 16.73 -6.77 4.99
CA ALA A 219 17.49 -5.69 5.62
C ALA A 219 18.99 -5.85 5.34
N LEU A 220 19.54 -7.06 5.51
CA LEU A 220 20.93 -7.37 5.17
C LEU A 220 21.24 -7.12 3.69
N ARG A 221 20.29 -7.39 2.79
CA ARG A 221 20.45 -7.13 1.36
C ARG A 221 20.64 -5.64 1.07
N VAL A 222 19.84 -4.78 1.67
CA VAL A 222 19.90 -3.33 1.43
C VAL A 222 21.06 -2.66 2.17
N LEU A 223 21.54 -3.25 3.28
CA LEU A 223 22.65 -2.72 4.06
C LEU A 223 23.97 -2.84 3.30
N HIS A 224 24.76 -1.76 3.25
CA HIS A 224 26.15 -1.84 2.82
C HIS A 224 26.99 -2.61 3.85
N VAL A 225 28.22 -2.98 3.49
CA VAL A 225 29.16 -3.62 4.43
C VAL A 225 29.44 -2.68 5.61
N LYS A 226 29.34 -3.19 6.83
CA LYS A 226 29.35 -2.45 8.11
C LYS A 226 28.12 -1.59 8.39
N GLY A 227 27.09 -1.64 7.55
CA GLY A 227 25.78 -1.10 7.88
C GLY A 227 25.10 -1.92 8.99
N THR A 228 24.19 -1.30 9.75
CA THR A 228 23.60 -1.89 10.96
C THR A 228 22.08 -1.98 10.92
N LEU A 229 21.54 -3.08 11.41
CA LEU A 229 20.12 -3.24 11.77
C LEU A 229 20.01 -3.27 13.30
N GLU A 230 19.28 -2.31 13.86
CA GLU A 230 19.15 -2.11 15.31
C GLU A 230 17.71 -2.34 15.78
N LEU A 231 17.54 -3.24 16.75
CA LEU A 231 16.35 -3.34 17.58
C LEU A 231 16.61 -2.66 18.92
N ARG A 232 15.74 -1.73 19.33
CA ARG A 232 15.65 -1.25 20.72
C ARG A 232 14.29 -1.65 21.28
N THR A 233 14.20 -2.35 22.40
CA THR A 233 12.92 -2.85 22.94
C THR A 233 12.90 -2.94 24.47
N ASP A 234 11.73 -2.74 25.07
CA ASP A 234 11.46 -3.04 26.50
C ASP A 234 10.87 -4.44 26.71
N SER A 235 10.71 -5.24 25.65
CA SER A 235 10.15 -6.59 25.72
C SER A 235 11.26 -7.65 25.69
N PRO A 236 11.47 -8.39 26.80
CA PRO A 236 12.40 -9.52 26.82
C PRO A 236 12.06 -10.58 25.76
N LEU A 237 10.78 -10.89 25.56
CA LEU A 237 10.34 -11.89 24.58
C LEU A 237 10.59 -11.47 23.13
N TYR A 238 10.61 -10.16 22.85
CA TYR A 238 10.94 -9.68 21.50
C TYR A 238 12.46 -9.59 21.33
N PHE A 239 13.19 -9.21 22.38
CA PHE A 239 14.65 -9.29 22.42
C PHE A 239 15.12 -10.72 22.12
N GLU A 240 14.66 -11.72 22.90
CA GLU A 240 15.05 -13.12 22.76
C GLU A 240 14.76 -13.66 21.36
N PHE A 241 13.56 -13.37 20.86
CA PHE A 241 13.16 -13.77 19.50
C PHE A 241 14.08 -13.17 18.45
N THR A 242 14.31 -11.86 18.48
CA THR A 242 15.12 -11.18 17.48
C THR A 242 16.56 -11.65 17.53
N PHE A 243 17.12 -11.79 18.74
CA PHE A 243 18.45 -12.32 18.96
C PHE A 243 18.58 -13.73 18.36
N ALA A 244 17.62 -14.63 18.61
CA ALA A 244 17.61 -15.96 18.03
C ALA A 244 17.55 -15.94 16.49
N GLN A 245 16.73 -15.08 15.89
CA GLN A 245 16.65 -14.92 14.44
C GLN A 245 17.98 -14.41 13.83
N MET A 246 18.60 -13.41 14.47
CA MET A 246 19.87 -12.82 14.02
C MET A 246 21.03 -13.82 14.13
N MET A 247 21.08 -14.61 15.21
CA MET A 247 22.13 -15.60 15.43
C MET A 247 22.07 -16.81 14.47
N GLN A 248 20.93 -17.05 13.81
CA GLN A 248 20.81 -18.09 12.78
C GLN A 248 21.48 -17.71 11.45
N LEU A 249 21.80 -16.42 11.27
CA LEU A 249 22.40 -15.92 10.03
C LEU A 249 23.92 -16.02 10.13
N SER A 250 24.54 -16.80 9.25
CA SER A 250 25.99 -17.04 9.23
C SER A 250 26.86 -15.85 8.76
N ARG A 251 26.28 -14.65 8.71
CA ARG A 251 26.73 -13.53 7.87
C ARG A 251 26.81 -12.19 8.59
N ALA A 252 26.62 -12.17 9.90
CA ALA A 252 26.53 -10.94 10.65
C ALA A 252 27.14 -11.04 12.04
N ASP A 253 27.66 -9.92 12.51
CA ASP A 253 28.16 -9.74 13.85
C ASP A 253 27.08 -9.09 14.72
N VAL A 254 26.74 -9.72 15.85
CA VAL A 254 25.59 -9.36 16.68
C VAL A 254 26.06 -8.89 18.06
N HIS A 255 25.74 -7.64 18.37
CA HIS A 255 26.07 -7.01 19.64
C HIS A 255 24.82 -6.71 20.45
N VAL A 256 24.86 -6.99 21.75
CA VAL A 256 23.77 -6.70 22.68
C VAL A 256 24.21 -5.67 23.70
N LYS A 257 23.35 -4.68 23.95
CA LYS A 257 23.49 -3.75 25.08
C LYS A 257 22.22 -3.78 25.92
N LYS A 258 22.39 -3.52 27.21
CA LYS A 258 21.28 -3.40 28.16
C LYS A 258 21.35 -2.04 28.83
N ASN A 259 20.23 -1.33 28.85
CA ASN A 259 20.07 -0.01 29.45
C ASN A 259 21.09 1.02 28.93
N ALA A 260 21.42 0.95 27.63
CA ALA A 260 22.32 1.93 27.02
C ALA A 260 21.67 3.32 27.00
N GLU A 261 22.46 4.33 27.35
CA GLU A 261 22.02 5.72 27.27
C GLU A 261 22.19 6.26 25.84
N LEU A 262 21.10 6.80 25.29
CA LEU A 262 21.11 7.51 24.01
C LEU A 262 21.00 9.02 24.25
N GLU A 263 21.54 9.80 23.31
CA GLU A 263 21.49 11.26 23.34
C GLU A 263 20.05 11.81 23.22
N ILE A 264 19.16 11.06 22.57
CA ILE A 264 17.74 11.37 22.48
C ILE A 264 16.91 10.17 22.97
N THR A 265 15.98 10.43 23.89
CA THR A 265 15.04 9.42 24.39
C THR A 265 13.74 9.43 23.60
N SER A 266 13.18 8.24 23.37
CA SER A 266 11.83 8.12 22.82
C SER A 266 10.78 8.42 23.91
N LYS A 267 9.54 8.72 23.50
CA LYS A 267 8.40 8.83 24.44
C LYS A 267 8.21 7.55 25.27
N TYR A 268 8.53 6.39 24.67
CA TYR A 268 8.44 5.09 25.32
C TYR A 268 9.55 4.93 26.35
N GLU A 269 10.78 5.29 26.00
CA GLU A 269 11.93 5.23 26.90
C GLU A 269 11.73 6.09 28.16
N ASP A 270 11.27 7.33 28.01
CA ASP A 270 10.93 8.19 29.16
C ASP A 270 9.91 7.53 30.10
N ARG A 271 8.93 6.82 29.52
CA ARG A 271 7.89 6.11 30.27
C ARG A 271 8.44 4.86 30.96
N TRP A 272 9.25 4.08 30.26
CA TRP A 272 9.75 2.79 30.75
C TRP A 272 10.86 2.95 31.78
N ARG A 273 11.72 3.95 31.64
CA ARG A 273 12.69 4.33 32.69
C ARG A 273 11.98 4.70 34.00
N LYS A 274 10.87 5.44 33.94
CA LYS A 274 10.04 5.74 35.13
C LYS A 274 9.38 4.50 35.75
N MET A 275 9.24 3.43 34.98
CA MET A 275 8.70 2.15 35.45
C MET A 275 9.79 1.13 35.78
N GLU A 276 11.07 1.56 35.80
CA GLU A 276 12.24 0.71 36.08
C GLU A 276 12.31 -0.55 35.22
N LYS A 277 11.80 -0.46 33.98
CA LYS A 277 11.93 -1.55 33.01
C LYS A 277 13.30 -1.53 32.35
N ASP A 278 13.81 -2.72 32.11
CA ASP A 278 15.00 -2.90 31.28
C ASP A 278 14.71 -2.60 29.80
N ILE A 279 15.68 -1.99 29.15
CA ILE A 279 15.70 -1.73 27.70
C ILE A 279 16.87 -2.50 27.11
N TYR A 280 16.59 -3.25 26.04
CA TYR A 280 17.55 -4.08 25.33
C TYR A 280 17.79 -3.51 23.94
N ASP A 281 19.06 -3.48 23.54
CA ASP A 281 19.50 -3.16 22.20
C ASP A 281 20.13 -4.40 21.57
N VAL A 282 19.69 -4.77 20.37
CA VAL A 282 20.31 -5.81 19.54
C VAL A 282 20.73 -5.17 18.24
N ILE A 283 22.03 -5.15 17.99
CA ILE A 283 22.63 -4.51 16.83
C ILE A 283 23.29 -5.60 15.99
N LEU A 284 22.75 -5.81 14.79
CA LEU A 284 23.33 -6.67 13.78
C LEU A 284 24.14 -5.81 12.81
N THR A 285 25.40 -6.18 12.58
CA THR A 285 26.28 -5.50 11.61
C THR A 285 26.48 -6.39 10.38
N ASN A 286 26.16 -5.86 9.21
CA ASN A 286 26.37 -6.57 7.94
C ASN A 286 27.87 -6.70 7.63
N GLU A 287 28.31 -7.90 7.27
CA GLU A 287 29.73 -8.16 6.96
C GLU A 287 30.00 -8.40 5.48
N MET A 288 28.96 -8.55 4.65
CA MET A 288 29.12 -9.00 3.27
C MET A 288 28.29 -8.18 2.27
N LEU A 289 28.79 -8.14 1.04
CA LEU A 289 28.03 -7.59 -0.07
C LEU A 289 26.94 -8.57 -0.52
N SER A 290 25.78 -8.02 -0.83
CA SER A 290 24.67 -8.72 -1.47
C SER A 290 24.68 -8.49 -2.97
N ALA A 291 24.16 -9.44 -3.74
CA ALA A 291 23.97 -9.27 -5.17
C ALA A 291 23.02 -8.10 -5.45
N SER A 292 23.27 -7.36 -6.53
CA SER A 292 22.34 -6.34 -7.02
C SER A 292 21.04 -6.99 -7.48
N ILE A 293 19.91 -6.34 -7.17
CA ILE A 293 18.60 -6.71 -7.69
C ILE A 293 18.01 -5.55 -8.49
N SER A 294 17.18 -5.85 -9.47
CA SER A 294 16.36 -4.84 -10.14
C SER A 294 15.22 -4.42 -9.21
N LYS A 295 14.85 -3.14 -9.27
CA LYS A 295 13.65 -2.66 -8.57
C LYS A 295 12.39 -3.38 -9.08
N PRO A 296 11.34 -3.50 -8.25
CA PRO A 296 10.03 -3.95 -8.71
C PRO A 296 9.54 -3.09 -9.87
N ASP A 297 9.14 -3.75 -10.96
CA ASP A 297 8.46 -3.12 -12.10
C ASP A 297 6.94 -3.23 -11.90
N THR A 298 6.14 -2.94 -12.92
CA THR A 298 4.69 -3.12 -12.91
C THR A 298 4.28 -4.49 -13.44
N LEU A 299 3.21 -5.06 -12.88
CA LEU A 299 2.64 -6.33 -13.35
C LEU A 299 1.80 -6.13 -14.61
N HIS A 300 1.97 -7.03 -15.57
CA HIS A 300 1.23 -7.02 -16.83
C HIS A 300 0.82 -8.45 -17.21
N PHE A 301 -0.32 -8.58 -17.89
CA PHE A 301 -0.76 -9.83 -18.48
C PHE A 301 -0.32 -9.91 -19.95
N ASP A 302 0.05 -11.11 -20.37
CA ASP A 302 0.31 -11.46 -21.77
C ASP A 302 -0.78 -12.40 -22.31
N GLU A 303 -1.68 -12.84 -21.44
CA GLU A 303 -2.74 -13.80 -21.70
C GLU A 303 -3.87 -13.22 -22.56
N HIS A 304 -4.49 -14.12 -23.33
CA HIS A 304 -5.76 -13.85 -23.98
C HIS A 304 -6.83 -14.79 -23.42
N VAL A 305 -7.87 -14.25 -22.78
CA VAL A 305 -8.83 -15.02 -21.97
C VAL A 305 -10.25 -14.93 -22.54
N ASP A 306 -10.90 -16.06 -22.78
CA ASP A 306 -12.32 -16.06 -23.17
C ASP A 306 -13.21 -15.79 -21.95
N PHE A 307 -13.73 -14.56 -21.86
CA PHE A 307 -14.59 -14.14 -20.76
C PHE A 307 -15.80 -15.06 -20.55
N ARG A 308 -16.34 -15.70 -21.60
CA ARG A 308 -17.50 -16.60 -21.47
C ARG A 308 -17.17 -17.82 -20.62
N LYS A 309 -16.00 -18.43 -20.86
CA LYS A 309 -15.51 -19.56 -20.06
C LYS A 309 -15.38 -19.17 -18.60
N ILE A 310 -14.80 -18.00 -18.34
CA ILE A 310 -14.68 -17.45 -16.98
C ILE A 310 -16.05 -17.25 -16.33
N ARG A 311 -16.97 -16.57 -17.02
CA ARG A 311 -18.33 -16.27 -16.53
C ARG A 311 -19.09 -17.52 -16.11
N ASP A 312 -18.93 -18.60 -16.86
CA ASP A 312 -19.69 -19.84 -16.67
C ASP A 312 -19.19 -20.63 -15.45
N VAL A 313 -17.91 -20.49 -15.07
CA VAL A 313 -17.30 -21.24 -13.94
C VAL A 313 -16.97 -20.38 -12.71
N PHE A 314 -17.04 -19.04 -12.83
CA PHE A 314 -16.62 -18.13 -11.77
C PHE A 314 -17.35 -18.38 -10.45
N LYS A 315 -16.58 -18.39 -9.36
CA LYS A 315 -17.08 -18.42 -7.98
C LYS A 315 -16.20 -17.55 -7.09
N ASP A 316 -16.77 -17.14 -5.96
CA ASP A 316 -16.01 -16.50 -4.88
C ASP A 316 -15.01 -17.51 -4.30
N GLU A 317 -13.72 -17.24 -4.45
CA GLU A 317 -12.65 -18.21 -4.24
C GLU A 317 -11.41 -17.56 -3.64
N LEU A 318 -10.88 -18.16 -2.57
CA LEU A 318 -9.64 -17.75 -1.93
C LEU A 318 -8.57 -18.83 -2.10
N LEU A 319 -7.52 -18.49 -2.84
CA LEU A 319 -6.31 -19.29 -3.01
C LEU A 319 -5.20 -18.74 -2.12
N ARG A 320 -4.42 -19.64 -1.51
CA ARG A 320 -3.31 -19.28 -0.61
C ARG A 320 -2.02 -19.91 -1.11
N GLY A 321 -0.95 -19.13 -1.09
CA GLY A 321 0.42 -19.61 -1.25
C GLY A 321 1.26 -19.27 -0.03
N GLU A 322 2.54 -19.60 -0.09
CA GLU A 322 3.52 -19.27 0.96
C GLU A 322 3.74 -17.74 1.00
N GLY A 323 3.18 -17.06 2.00
CA GLY A 323 3.35 -15.62 2.19
C GLY A 323 2.51 -14.70 1.29
N PHE A 324 1.57 -15.26 0.51
CA PHE A 324 0.65 -14.49 -0.32
C PHE A 324 -0.72 -15.18 -0.49
N PHE A 325 -1.70 -14.46 -1.01
CA PHE A 325 -3.00 -15.01 -1.37
C PHE A 325 -3.56 -14.34 -2.63
N VAL A 326 -4.59 -14.96 -3.21
CA VAL A 326 -5.45 -14.40 -4.26
C VAL A 326 -6.90 -14.68 -3.87
N HIS A 327 -7.71 -13.64 -3.74
CA HIS A 327 -9.14 -13.75 -3.48
C HIS A 327 -9.91 -13.19 -4.67
N PHE A 328 -10.53 -14.06 -5.44
CA PHE A 328 -11.51 -13.68 -6.47
C PHE A 328 -12.85 -13.38 -5.79
N GLU A 329 -13.23 -12.10 -5.72
CA GLU A 329 -14.34 -11.65 -4.85
C GLU A 329 -15.68 -11.59 -5.59
N GLU A 330 -15.69 -11.07 -6.82
CA GLU A 330 -16.92 -10.79 -7.55
C GLU A 330 -16.65 -10.59 -9.06
N LEU A 331 -17.49 -11.20 -9.90
CA LEU A 331 -17.50 -11.00 -11.34
C LEU A 331 -18.56 -9.97 -11.73
N PHE A 332 -18.20 -9.06 -12.64
CA PHE A 332 -19.10 -8.10 -13.27
C PHE A 332 -19.08 -8.31 -14.79
N GLU A 333 -20.25 -8.45 -15.39
CA GLU A 333 -20.43 -8.64 -16.83
C GLU A 333 -20.69 -7.29 -17.49
N ILE A 334 -19.92 -6.95 -18.53
CA ILE A 334 -20.15 -5.76 -19.37
C ILE A 334 -20.97 -6.17 -20.60
N ASP A 335 -20.51 -7.19 -21.32
CA ASP A 335 -21.18 -7.81 -22.47
C ASP A 335 -20.83 -9.30 -22.54
N GLU A 336 -21.17 -9.97 -23.65
CA GLU A 336 -20.90 -11.42 -23.82
C GLU A 336 -19.41 -11.78 -23.75
N HIS A 337 -18.52 -10.86 -24.12
CA HIS A 337 -17.08 -11.10 -24.26
C HIS A 337 -16.21 -10.27 -23.32
N SER A 338 -16.82 -9.44 -22.47
CA SER A 338 -16.11 -8.47 -21.66
C SER A 338 -16.67 -8.39 -20.25
N GLY A 339 -15.78 -8.19 -19.27
CA GLY A 339 -16.17 -8.01 -17.88
C GLY A 339 -15.00 -7.69 -16.97
N LEU A 340 -15.32 -7.57 -15.69
CA LEU A 340 -14.38 -7.26 -14.62
C LEU A 340 -14.41 -8.37 -13.57
N ILE A 341 -13.25 -8.74 -13.05
CA ILE A 341 -13.12 -9.58 -11.87
C ILE A 341 -12.55 -8.72 -10.76
N ARG A 342 -13.32 -8.47 -9.71
CA ARG A 342 -12.78 -7.83 -8.51
C ARG A 342 -11.98 -8.85 -7.70
N LEU A 343 -10.80 -8.47 -7.27
CA LEU A 343 -9.93 -9.34 -6.48
C LEU A 343 -9.11 -8.56 -5.43
N SER A 344 -8.73 -9.28 -4.39
CA SER A 344 -7.68 -8.87 -3.45
C SER A 344 -6.53 -9.86 -3.55
N PHE A 345 -5.28 -9.41 -3.66
CA PHE A 345 -4.14 -10.33 -3.74
C PHE A 345 -2.85 -9.74 -3.17
N GLY A 346 -1.83 -10.57 -3.01
CA GLY A 346 -0.50 -10.15 -2.57
C GLY A 346 -0.21 -10.60 -1.13
N ALA A 347 0.63 -9.84 -0.43
CA ALA A 347 1.08 -10.18 0.91
C ALA A 347 -0.08 -10.12 1.93
N ASN A 348 0.03 -10.90 3.02
CA ASN A 348 -0.97 -10.89 4.10
C ASN A 348 -0.95 -9.57 4.88
N GLU A 349 0.20 -8.91 4.89
CA GLU A 349 0.52 -7.69 5.59
C GLU A 349 -0.11 -6.47 4.92
N ARG A 350 -0.02 -6.42 3.59
CA ARG A 350 -0.61 -5.41 2.72
C ARG A 350 -0.93 -6.08 1.39
N ASN A 351 -2.21 -6.06 1.05
CA ASN A 351 -2.71 -6.60 -0.21
C ASN A 351 -3.07 -5.48 -1.17
N GLU A 352 -3.02 -5.83 -2.44
CA GLU A 352 -3.61 -5.08 -3.53
C GLU A 352 -5.10 -5.37 -3.59
N LYS A 353 -5.87 -4.33 -3.91
CA LYS A 353 -7.28 -4.46 -4.28
C LYS A 353 -7.42 -3.83 -5.64
N CYS A 354 -7.85 -4.61 -6.61
CA CYS A 354 -7.95 -4.18 -8.00
C CYS A 354 -9.11 -4.89 -8.69
N TYR A 355 -9.27 -4.57 -9.96
CA TYR A 355 -10.02 -5.36 -10.90
C TYR A 355 -9.06 -5.96 -11.94
N ILE A 356 -9.33 -7.18 -12.38
CA ILE A 356 -8.85 -7.64 -13.68
C ILE A 356 -9.93 -7.29 -14.69
N GLU A 357 -9.57 -6.50 -15.68
CA GLU A 357 -10.42 -6.14 -16.80
C GLU A 357 -10.11 -7.06 -18.00
N ILE A 358 -11.15 -7.74 -18.48
CA ILE A 358 -11.11 -8.60 -19.67
C ILE A 358 -11.97 -7.90 -20.73
N GLN A 359 -11.36 -7.33 -21.76
CA GLN A 359 -12.07 -6.71 -22.87
C GLN A 359 -11.73 -7.40 -24.17
N LYS A 360 -12.70 -8.10 -24.78
CA LYS A 360 -12.53 -8.84 -26.03
C LYS A 360 -11.28 -9.72 -26.02
N GLY A 361 -11.05 -10.39 -24.89
CA GLY A 361 -9.94 -11.30 -24.67
C GLY A 361 -8.66 -10.68 -24.12
N LYS A 362 -8.44 -9.38 -24.27
CA LYS A 362 -7.29 -8.70 -23.66
C LYS A 362 -7.48 -8.57 -22.15
N VAL A 363 -6.47 -8.97 -21.39
CA VAL A 363 -6.47 -8.92 -19.91
C VAL A 363 -5.59 -7.76 -19.43
N SER A 364 -6.05 -7.03 -18.41
CA SER A 364 -5.28 -5.98 -17.75
C SER A 364 -5.71 -5.77 -16.31
N TYR A 365 -4.88 -5.12 -15.50
CA TYR A 365 -5.27 -4.66 -14.18
C TYR A 365 -5.92 -3.27 -14.24
N LEU A 366 -6.84 -3.02 -13.32
CA LEU A 366 -7.45 -1.72 -13.08
C LEU A 366 -7.49 -1.44 -11.56
N PRO A 367 -6.70 -0.49 -11.04
CA PRO A 367 -5.69 0.32 -11.74
C PRO A 367 -4.54 -0.51 -12.33
N ASP A 368 -3.87 0.00 -13.36
CA ASP A 368 -2.84 -0.70 -14.13
C ASP A 368 -1.42 -0.63 -13.50
N ALA A 369 -1.23 0.21 -12.48
CA ALA A 369 0.06 0.43 -11.80
C ALA A 369 0.30 -0.51 -10.60
N ILE A 370 0.06 -1.83 -10.75
CA ILE A 370 0.34 -2.78 -9.66
C ILE A 370 1.83 -3.13 -9.63
N LEU A 371 2.51 -2.75 -8.56
CA LEU A 371 3.93 -3.02 -8.38
C LEU A 371 4.21 -4.51 -8.15
N ALA A 372 5.22 -5.03 -8.85
CA ALA A 372 5.64 -6.41 -8.86
C ALA A 372 6.56 -6.75 -7.66
N THR A 373 6.06 -6.58 -6.44
CA THR A 373 6.72 -7.13 -5.24
C THR A 373 6.78 -8.66 -5.32
N LYS A 374 7.62 -9.32 -4.53
CA LYS A 374 7.73 -10.79 -4.52
C LYS A 374 6.38 -11.47 -4.32
N SER A 375 5.61 -11.04 -3.33
CA SER A 375 4.27 -11.58 -3.06
C SER A 375 3.28 -11.25 -4.19
N ASN A 376 3.34 -10.05 -4.78
CA ASN A 376 2.46 -9.68 -5.89
C ASN A 376 2.78 -10.48 -7.16
N ARG A 377 4.07 -10.76 -7.45
CA ARG A 377 4.47 -11.64 -8.57
C ARG A 377 3.98 -13.06 -8.37
N ALA A 378 4.15 -13.62 -7.17
CA ALA A 378 3.69 -14.98 -6.89
C ALA A 378 2.17 -15.10 -7.00
N ALA A 379 1.43 -14.11 -6.50
CA ALA A 379 -0.01 -14.01 -6.67
C ALA A 379 -0.42 -13.84 -8.13
N HIS A 380 0.29 -13.02 -8.90
CA HIS A 380 0.05 -12.83 -10.34
C HIS A 380 0.27 -14.11 -11.14
N THR A 381 1.33 -14.88 -10.85
CA THR A 381 1.54 -16.21 -11.44
C THR A 381 0.36 -17.14 -11.15
N LEU A 382 -0.12 -17.17 -9.91
CA LEU A 382 -1.27 -17.99 -9.53
C LEU A 382 -2.56 -17.55 -10.25
N ILE A 383 -2.75 -16.26 -10.49
CA ILE A 383 -3.86 -15.74 -11.31
C ILE A 383 -3.74 -16.22 -12.76
N LYS A 384 -2.54 -16.22 -13.35
CA LYS A 384 -2.30 -16.72 -14.71
C LYS A 384 -2.58 -18.23 -14.81
N GLU A 385 -2.12 -19.01 -13.84
CA GLU A 385 -2.43 -20.45 -13.74
C GLU A 385 -3.93 -20.71 -13.60
N TRP A 386 -4.64 -19.87 -12.82
CA TRP A 386 -6.10 -19.95 -12.70
C TRP A 386 -6.80 -19.69 -14.04
N PHE A 387 -6.34 -18.70 -14.82
CA PHE A 387 -6.87 -18.47 -16.17
C PHE A 387 -6.63 -19.66 -17.10
N HIS A 388 -5.41 -20.21 -17.13
CA HIS A 388 -5.08 -21.37 -17.96
C HIS A 388 -5.94 -22.58 -17.60
N GLY A 389 -6.13 -22.88 -16.31
CA GLY A 389 -6.97 -23.99 -15.87
C GLY A 389 -8.46 -23.90 -16.25
N ILE A 390 -8.93 -22.74 -16.72
CA ILE A 390 -10.29 -22.53 -17.22
C ILE A 390 -10.34 -22.40 -18.75
N CYS A 391 -9.30 -21.81 -19.35
CA CYS A 391 -9.29 -21.43 -20.75
C CYS A 391 -8.66 -22.48 -21.68
N ASP A 392 -7.80 -23.34 -21.15
CA ASP A 392 -7.30 -24.54 -21.83
C ASP A 392 -8.35 -25.67 -21.73
#